data_AF-A0A821J3F0-F1
#
_entry.id   AF-A0A821J3F0-F1
#
_cell.length_a   1.000
_cell.length_b   1.000
_cell.length_c   1.000
_cell.angle_alpha   90.00
_cell.angle_beta   90.00
_cell.angle_gamma   90.00
#
_symmetry.space_group_name_H-M   'P 1'
#
loop_
_entity.id
_entity.type
_entity.pdbx_description
1 polymer ?
#
loop_
_entity_poly.entity_id
_entity_poly.type
_entity_poly.pdbx_seq_one_letter_code
_entity_poly.pdbx_strand_id
1 'polypeptide(L)'
;MVHRICDERHPAKIRHSGYRSKWLQDFNRCPRILEHLSNMTGDVRPMPTTLQPSYSHTNIGYASGDNIDAYHCDSVPYVVILLACDMSNTVGGELQLIERDSKDAFSLIEQYKGKVPKEFIRTIDYLDQNSCVFMQGKRKTTKIFNLKL
;
A
#
# COMPACT_ATOMS: atom_id res chain seq x y z
N MET A 1 -21.91 11.33 3.71
CA MET A 1 -21.42 10.73 4.97
C MET A 1 -20.27 9.77 4.64
N VAL A 2 -19.04 10.08 5.06
CA VAL A 2 -17.89 9.17 4.91
C VAL A 2 -17.93 8.21 6.09
N HIS A 3 -18.17 6.92 5.83
CA HIS A 3 -18.13 5.93 6.90
C HIS A 3 -16.67 5.63 7.21
N ARG A 4 -16.19 6.15 8.33
CA ARG A 4 -14.97 5.65 8.95
C ARG A 4 -15.26 4.21 9.35
N ILE A 5 -14.53 3.28 8.74
CA ILE A 5 -14.52 1.88 9.15
C ILE A 5 -13.20 1.66 9.88
N CYS A 6 -13.25 0.98 11.01
CA CYS A 6 -12.07 0.52 11.74
C CYS A 6 -12.12 -1.00 11.79
N ASP A 7 -10.98 -1.67 11.72
CA ASP A 7 -10.85 -3.08 12.09
C ASP A 7 -9.53 -3.31 12.81
N GLU A 8 -9.27 -4.55 13.21
CA GLU A 8 -8.04 -4.96 13.90
C GLU A 8 -6.77 -4.60 13.11
N ARG A 9 -6.91 -4.37 11.80
CA ARG A 9 -5.81 -4.13 10.88
C ARG A 9 -5.60 -2.65 10.53
N HIS A 10 -6.65 -1.82 10.57
CA HIS A 10 -6.59 -0.42 10.18
C HIS A 10 -7.35 0.47 11.18
N PRO A 11 -6.66 1.36 11.94
CA PRO A 11 -7.27 2.20 12.98
C PRO A 11 -8.22 3.26 12.44
N ALA A 12 -8.08 3.60 11.15
CA ALA A 12 -9.11 4.25 10.36
C ALA A 12 -8.87 3.99 8.87
N LYS A 13 -9.96 3.74 8.15
CA LYS A 13 -9.94 3.63 6.69
C LYS A 13 -11.20 4.19 6.06
N ILE A 14 -11.03 4.71 4.86
CA ILE A 14 -12.10 5.11 3.95
C ILE A 14 -12.07 4.14 2.78
N ARG A 15 -12.96 3.16 2.80
CA ARG A 15 -13.20 2.29 1.64
C ARG A 15 -14.10 2.98 0.63
N HIS A 16 -14.02 2.57 -0.62
CA HIS A 16 -14.79 3.13 -1.73
C HIS A 16 -14.52 4.62 -2.00
N SER A 17 -13.35 5.14 -1.59
CA SER A 17 -12.99 6.54 -1.81
C SER A 17 -12.95 6.89 -3.31
N GLY A 18 -12.54 5.92 -4.16
CA GLY A 18 -12.58 6.07 -5.62
C GLY A 18 -13.98 6.33 -6.17
N TYR A 19 -15.04 5.79 -5.56
CA TYR A 19 -16.42 6.05 -6.03
C TYR A 19 -16.97 7.40 -5.56
N ARG A 20 -16.32 8.03 -4.57
CA ARG A 20 -16.82 9.24 -3.90
C ARG A 20 -16.01 10.49 -4.22
N SER A 21 -14.82 10.33 -4.79
CA SER A 21 -13.93 11.45 -5.14
C SER A 21 -13.74 11.51 -6.65
N LYS A 22 -14.21 12.59 -7.27
CA LYS A 22 -13.95 12.87 -8.69
C LYS A 22 -12.44 12.90 -8.98
N TRP A 23 -11.66 13.47 -8.07
CA TRP A 23 -10.20 13.51 -8.20
C TRP A 23 -9.59 12.11 -8.29
N LEU A 24 -10.01 11.17 -7.41
CA LEU A 24 -9.55 9.79 -7.49
C LEU A 24 -10.03 9.09 -8.76
N GLN A 25 -11.25 9.35 -9.23
CA GLN A 25 -11.75 8.79 -10.49
C GLN A 25 -10.94 9.25 -11.69
N ASP A 26 -10.63 10.55 -11.73
CA ASP A 26 -9.84 11.17 -12.79
C ASP A 26 -8.39 10.67 -12.74
N PHE A 27 -7.79 10.55 -11.54
CA PHE A 27 -6.45 9.96 -11.35
C PHE A 27 -6.37 8.53 -11.87
N ASN A 28 -7.30 7.65 -11.44
CA ASN A 28 -7.34 6.26 -11.87
C ASN A 28 -7.50 6.11 -13.39
N ARG A 29 -8.22 7.03 -14.04
CA ARG A 29 -8.51 6.96 -15.48
C ARG A 29 -7.61 7.85 -16.33
N CYS A 30 -6.65 8.54 -15.73
CA CYS A 30 -5.80 9.48 -16.44
C CYS A 30 -4.93 8.72 -17.46
N PRO A 31 -5.06 8.98 -18.78
CA PRO A 31 -4.32 8.24 -19.80
C PRO A 31 -2.81 8.33 -19.61
N ARG A 32 -2.31 9.52 -19.22
CA ARG A 32 -0.88 9.76 -18.96
C ARG A 32 -0.35 8.92 -17.81
N ILE A 33 -1.13 8.75 -16.74
CA ILE A 33 -0.75 7.92 -15.60
C ILE A 33 -0.75 6.45 -16.02
N LEU A 34 -1.81 5.99 -16.68
CA LEU A 34 -1.92 4.59 -17.12
C LEU A 34 -0.82 4.21 -18.11
N GLU A 35 -0.46 5.09 -19.03
CA GLU A 35 0.66 4.90 -19.95
C GLU A 35 2.00 4.83 -19.21
N HIS A 36 2.25 5.75 -18.27
CA HIS A 36 3.46 5.73 -17.45
C HIS A 36 3.59 4.42 -16.65
N LEU A 37 2.52 3.97 -16.01
CA LEU A 37 2.49 2.69 -15.29
C LEU A 37 2.66 1.51 -16.24
N SER A 38 2.10 1.58 -17.46
CA SER A 38 2.26 0.53 -18.46
C SER A 38 3.71 0.32 -18.85
N ASN A 39 4.43 1.42 -19.09
CA ASN A 39 5.86 1.40 -19.42
C ASN A 39 6.70 0.77 -18.29
N MET A 40 6.34 1.01 -17.03
CA MET A 40 7.03 0.40 -15.87
C MET A 40 6.84 -1.13 -15.78
N THR A 41 5.81 -1.68 -16.42
CA THR A 41 5.46 -3.11 -16.36
C THR A 41 5.84 -3.92 -17.60
N GLY A 42 6.54 -3.32 -18.56
CA GLY A 42 6.84 -3.96 -19.84
C GLY A 42 5.59 -4.12 -20.70
N ASP A 43 4.85 -3.02 -20.91
CA ASP A 43 3.70 -2.88 -21.82
C ASP A 43 2.41 -3.62 -21.42
N VAL A 44 2.32 -4.12 -20.17
CA VAL A 44 1.01 -4.48 -19.61
C VAL A 44 0.22 -3.18 -19.43
N ARG A 45 -1.00 -3.10 -19.96
CA ARG A 45 -1.86 -1.92 -19.76
C ARG A 45 -2.65 -2.08 -18.45
N PRO A 46 -2.25 -1.44 -17.33
CA PRO A 46 -3.04 -1.50 -16.12
C PRO A 46 -4.38 -0.81 -16.36
N MET A 47 -5.43 -1.39 -15.77
CA MET A 47 -6.75 -0.79 -15.76
C MET A 47 -7.22 -0.68 -14.30
N PRO A 48 -7.97 0.37 -13.95
CA PRO A 48 -8.54 0.46 -12.62
C PRO A 48 -9.41 -0.76 -12.33
N THR A 49 -9.22 -1.34 -11.15
CA THR A 49 -9.97 -2.53 -10.74
C THR A 49 -11.47 -2.24 -10.71
N THR A 50 -12.27 -3.23 -11.09
CA THR A 50 -13.73 -3.21 -10.93
C THR A 50 -14.17 -3.76 -9.57
N LEU A 51 -13.23 -4.33 -8.80
CA LEU A 51 -13.50 -4.83 -7.45
C LEU A 51 -13.73 -3.65 -6.51
N GLN A 52 -14.98 -3.45 -6.10
CA GLN A 52 -15.40 -2.36 -5.22
C GLN A 52 -14.50 -2.12 -3.99
N PRO A 53 -14.11 -3.15 -3.20
CA PRO A 53 -13.27 -2.90 -2.02
C PRO A 53 -11.84 -2.44 -2.35
N SER A 54 -11.37 -2.69 -3.58
CA SER A 54 -10.02 -2.36 -4.04
C SER A 54 -9.97 -1.13 -4.95
N TYR A 55 -11.12 -0.58 -5.38
CA TYR A 55 -11.19 0.61 -6.22
C TYR A 55 -10.93 1.88 -5.41
N SER A 56 -9.64 2.14 -5.19
CA SER A 56 -9.06 3.23 -4.39
C SER A 56 -9.67 3.40 -3.00
N HIS A 57 -8.86 3.13 -2.00
CA HIS A 57 -9.19 3.39 -0.61
C HIS A 57 -8.12 4.26 0.05
N THR A 58 -8.51 4.97 1.09
CA THR A 58 -7.59 5.75 1.92
C THR A 58 -7.39 5.01 3.23
N ASN A 59 -6.13 4.73 3.56
CA ASN A 59 -5.74 4.25 4.88
C ASN A 59 -5.24 5.45 5.68
N ILE A 60 -5.67 5.58 6.93
CA ILE A 60 -5.29 6.67 7.82
C ILE A 60 -4.56 6.04 8.99
N GLY A 61 -3.27 6.32 9.08
CA GLY A 61 -2.44 5.96 10.24
C GLY A 61 -2.58 7.00 11.34
N TYR A 62 -2.48 6.56 12.58
CA TYR A 62 -2.26 7.42 13.73
C TYR A 62 -0.99 6.95 14.42
N ALA A 63 -0.26 7.89 15.01
CA ALA A 63 0.93 7.54 15.76
C ALA A 63 0.57 6.62 16.93
N SER A 64 1.26 5.48 17.01
CA SER A 64 1.08 4.46 18.03
C SER A 64 2.38 3.71 18.28
N GLY A 65 2.42 2.95 19.38
CA GLY A 65 3.52 2.02 19.65
C GLY A 65 3.40 0.69 18.89
N ASP A 66 2.32 0.49 18.13
CA ASP A 66 1.90 -0.78 17.57
C ASP A 66 2.03 -0.80 16.04
N ASN A 67 2.08 -2.02 15.48
CA ASN A 67 2.09 -2.20 14.03
C ASN A 67 0.78 -1.68 13.43
N ILE A 68 0.90 -0.81 12.42
CA ILE A 68 -0.24 -0.14 11.78
C ILE A 68 -0.87 -1.01 10.69
N ASP A 69 -0.14 -1.96 10.13
CA ASP A 69 -0.66 -2.95 9.19
C ASP A 69 0.05 -4.29 9.40
N ALA A 70 -0.56 -5.41 9.03
CA ALA A 70 0.04 -6.75 9.05
C ALA A 70 0.68 -7.11 7.70
N TYR A 71 1.60 -8.08 7.71
CA TYR A 71 2.15 -8.60 6.45
C TYR A 71 1.04 -9.23 5.61
N HIS A 72 0.94 -8.80 4.35
CA HIS A 72 -0.08 -9.29 3.43
C HIS A 72 0.36 -9.12 1.98
N CYS A 73 -0.38 -9.76 1.08
CA CYS A 73 -0.36 -9.45 -0.35
C CYS A 73 -1.68 -8.77 -0.72
N ASP A 74 -1.64 -7.93 -1.74
CA ASP A 74 -2.86 -7.34 -2.27
C ASP A 74 -3.65 -8.32 -3.13
N SER A 75 -4.96 -8.08 -3.21
CA SER A 75 -5.89 -8.86 -4.03
C SER A 75 -5.81 -8.53 -5.53
N VAL A 76 -4.98 -7.57 -5.93
CA VAL A 76 -4.82 -7.09 -7.30
C VAL A 76 -3.37 -7.23 -7.79
N PRO A 77 -3.13 -7.43 -9.10
CA PRO A 77 -1.77 -7.65 -9.61
C PRO A 77 -0.82 -6.49 -9.37
N TYR A 78 -1.34 -5.26 -9.42
CA TYR A 78 -0.57 -4.04 -9.24
C TYR A 78 -1.32 -3.06 -8.33
N VAL A 79 -0.56 -2.34 -7.51
CA VAL A 79 -1.07 -1.31 -6.61
C VAL A 79 -0.24 -0.04 -6.76
N VAL A 80 -0.92 1.09 -6.78
CA VAL A 80 -0.32 2.42 -6.61
C VAL A 80 -0.71 2.92 -5.22
N ILE A 81 0.28 3.19 -4.38
CA ILE A 81 0.12 3.83 -3.08
C ILE A 81 0.55 5.28 -3.25
N LEU A 82 -0.39 6.21 -3.12
CA LEU A 82 -0.12 7.64 -3.12
C LEU A 82 0.01 8.14 -1.68
N LEU A 83 1.10 8.84 -1.38
CA LEU A 83 1.29 9.53 -0.11
C LEU A 83 0.54 10.87 -0.15
N ALA A 84 -0.50 10.97 0.68
CA ALA A 84 -1.34 12.16 0.77
C ALA A 84 -0.77 13.24 1.71
N CYS A 85 0.24 12.92 2.52
CA CYS A 85 0.88 13.84 3.45
C CYS A 85 2.39 13.63 3.45
N ASP A 86 3.12 14.68 3.86
CA ASP A 86 4.56 14.59 4.10
C ASP A 86 4.82 13.73 5.34
N MET A 87 5.67 12.71 5.19
CA MET A 87 6.06 11.78 6.25
C MET A 87 7.48 12.06 6.77
N SER A 88 8.17 13.11 6.29
CA SER A 88 9.57 13.43 6.62
C SER A 88 9.84 13.60 8.11
N ASN A 89 8.85 14.08 8.88
CA ASN A 89 8.95 14.31 10.32
C ASN A 89 8.37 13.16 11.16
N THR A 90 8.10 12.00 10.54
CA THR A 90 7.54 10.85 11.26
C THR A 90 8.62 9.83 11.59
N VAL A 91 8.57 9.27 12.80
CA VAL A 91 9.47 8.20 13.21
C VAL A 91 8.75 6.88 13.01
N GLY A 92 9.07 6.17 11.94
CA GLY A 92 8.38 4.94 11.60
C GLY A 92 7.26 5.14 10.57
N GLY A 93 6.28 4.24 10.47
CA GLY A 93 5.25 4.28 9.44
C GLY A 93 5.72 3.70 8.10
N GLU A 94 6.93 3.15 8.03
CA GLU A 94 7.57 2.81 6.77
C GLU A 94 6.90 1.61 6.10
N LEU A 95 6.81 1.66 4.78
CA LEU A 95 6.39 0.52 3.98
C LEU A 95 7.57 -0.44 3.86
N GLN A 96 7.37 -1.65 4.38
CA GLN A 96 8.32 -2.74 4.33
C GLN A 96 7.88 -3.78 3.31
N LEU A 97 8.84 -4.29 2.56
CA LEU A 97 8.68 -5.29 1.53
C LEU A 97 9.56 -6.50 1.85
N ILE A 98 9.00 -7.70 1.80
CA ILE A 98 9.81 -8.93 1.74
C ILE A 98 10.12 -9.20 0.27
N GLU A 99 11.40 -9.11 -0.13
CA GLU A 99 11.85 -9.26 -1.52
C GLU A 99 11.90 -10.74 -1.96
N ARG A 100 10.80 -11.45 -1.76
CA ARG A 100 10.56 -12.82 -2.20
C ARG A 100 9.24 -12.90 -2.96
N ASP A 101 8.97 -14.02 -3.62
CA ASP A 101 7.61 -14.32 -4.05
C ASP A 101 6.73 -14.59 -2.83
N SER A 102 5.44 -14.32 -2.97
CA SER A 102 4.48 -14.32 -1.85
C SER A 102 4.48 -15.61 -1.04
N LYS A 103 4.59 -16.77 -1.69
CA LYS A 103 4.66 -18.07 -1.01
C LYS A 103 5.86 -18.14 -0.05
N ASP A 104 7.05 -17.83 -0.54
CA ASP A 104 8.29 -17.87 0.25
C ASP A 104 8.29 -16.81 1.34
N ALA A 105 7.74 -15.62 1.03
CA ALA A 105 7.57 -14.56 2.01
C ALA A 105 6.67 -15.01 3.18
N PHE A 106 5.54 -15.68 2.91
CA PHE A 106 4.69 -16.22 3.97
C PHE A 106 5.36 -17.36 4.75
N SER A 107 6.14 -18.22 4.09
CA SER A 107 6.95 -19.23 4.79
C SER A 107 7.96 -18.60 5.75
N LEU A 108 8.62 -17.50 5.36
CA LEU A 108 9.49 -16.74 6.25
C LEU A 108 8.71 -16.13 7.43
N ILE A 109 7.56 -15.53 7.15
CA ILE A 109 6.69 -14.96 8.21
C ILE A 109 6.29 -16.03 9.22
N GLU A 110 5.90 -17.22 8.76
CA GLU A 110 5.54 -18.34 9.62
C GLU A 110 6.75 -18.85 10.43
N GLN A 111 7.87 -19.13 9.76
CA GLN A 111 9.11 -19.60 10.37
C GLN A 111 9.58 -18.66 11.50
N TYR A 112 9.52 -17.35 11.26
CA TYR A 112 9.97 -16.34 12.22
C TYR A 112 8.84 -15.79 13.11
N LYS A 113 7.65 -16.40 13.08
CA LYS A 113 6.49 -16.00 13.88
C LYS A 113 6.18 -14.48 13.79
N GLY A 114 6.26 -13.95 12.56
CA GLY A 114 6.04 -12.54 12.25
C GLY A 114 7.22 -11.61 12.51
N LYS A 115 8.35 -12.09 13.08
CA LYS A 115 9.57 -11.32 13.35
C LYS A 115 10.63 -11.58 12.29
N VAL A 116 10.29 -11.28 11.03
CA VAL A 116 11.17 -11.53 9.88
C VAL A 116 12.49 -10.75 10.04
N PRO A 117 13.66 -11.40 9.85
CA PRO A 117 14.96 -10.74 9.93
C PRO A 117 15.12 -9.60 8.91
N LYS A 118 15.86 -8.55 9.31
CA LYS A 118 15.98 -7.30 8.53
C LYS A 118 16.63 -7.50 7.17
N GLU A 119 17.51 -8.48 7.04
CA GLU A 119 18.17 -8.83 5.77
C GLU A 119 17.19 -9.34 4.69
N PHE A 120 15.98 -9.76 5.08
CA PHE A 120 14.93 -10.14 4.13
C PHE A 120 13.91 -9.01 3.89
N ILE A 121 14.07 -7.88 4.57
CA ILE A 121 13.16 -6.75 4.53
C ILE A 121 13.83 -5.58 3.82
N ARG A 122 13.19 -5.11 2.76
CA ARG A 122 13.49 -3.83 2.15
C ARG A 122 12.51 -2.79 2.67
N THR A 123 13.04 -1.71 3.23
CA THR A 123 12.23 -0.53 3.53
C THR A 123 12.11 0.31 2.27
N ILE A 124 10.89 0.72 1.94
CA ILE A 124 10.62 1.63 0.85
C ILE A 124 10.71 3.04 1.40
N ASP A 125 11.68 3.79 0.90
CA ASP A 125 11.78 5.20 1.19
C ASP A 125 10.55 5.88 0.57
N TYR A 126 9.64 6.33 1.43
CA TYR A 126 8.65 7.29 1.00
C TYR A 126 9.42 8.52 0.53
N LEU A 127 9.26 8.83 -0.74
CA LEU A 127 9.69 10.11 -1.28
C LEU A 127 8.84 11.23 -0.64
N ASP A 128 9.04 12.45 -1.10
CA ASP A 128 8.30 13.63 -0.63
C ASP A 128 6.76 13.53 -0.81
N GLN A 129 6.06 14.53 -0.27
CA GLN A 129 4.61 14.67 -0.47
C GLN A 129 4.24 14.59 -1.97
N ASN A 130 3.14 13.90 -2.28
CA ASN A 130 2.65 13.61 -3.64
C ASN A 130 3.44 12.56 -4.42
N SER A 131 4.40 11.89 -3.78
CA SER A 131 5.03 10.73 -4.38
C SER A 131 4.15 9.48 -4.33
N CYS A 132 4.39 8.59 -5.28
CA CYS A 132 3.69 7.32 -5.42
C CYS A 132 4.66 6.14 -5.34
N VAL A 133 4.24 5.08 -4.66
CA VAL A 133 4.86 3.76 -4.77
C VAL A 133 4.02 2.92 -5.72
N PHE A 134 4.64 2.37 -6.76
CA PHE A 134 4.02 1.42 -7.67
C PHE A 134 4.63 0.03 -7.50
N MET A 135 3.81 -0.98 -7.24
CA MET A 135 4.28 -2.30 -6.85
C MET A 135 3.40 -3.46 -7.35
N GLN A 136 3.99 -4.66 -7.38
CA GLN A 136 3.30 -5.92 -7.72
C GLN A 136 2.54 -6.48 -6.51
N GLY A 137 1.26 -6.15 -6.39
CA GLY A 137 0.42 -6.47 -5.24
C GLY A 137 0.28 -7.97 -4.91
N LYS A 138 0.05 -8.83 -5.90
CA LYS A 138 -0.13 -10.29 -5.68
C LYS A 138 1.15 -11.08 -5.48
N ARG A 139 2.28 -10.59 -6.00
CA ARG A 139 3.55 -11.32 -5.99
C ARG A 139 4.40 -11.00 -4.78
N LYS A 140 4.22 -9.81 -4.20
CA LYS A 140 5.07 -9.28 -3.14
C LYS A 140 4.29 -9.07 -1.85
N THR A 141 4.90 -9.41 -0.73
CA THR A 141 4.31 -9.27 0.61
C THR A 141 4.80 -7.98 1.26
N THR A 142 3.89 -7.14 1.71
CA THR A 142 4.20 -5.83 2.31
C THR A 142 3.53 -5.63 3.67
N LYS A 143 4.06 -4.66 4.42
CA LYS A 143 3.56 -4.24 5.74
C LYS A 143 3.97 -2.80 6.03
N ILE A 144 3.21 -2.09 6.89
CA ILE A 144 3.60 -0.78 7.43
C ILE A 144 4.00 -0.93 8.91
N PHE A 145 5.17 -0.39 9.29
CA PHE A 145 5.68 -0.48 10.67
C PHE A 145 5.32 0.75 11.52
N ASN A 146 5.30 0.62 12.85
CA ASN A 146 4.92 1.62 13.88
C ASN A 146 5.17 3.09 13.49
N LEU A 147 4.23 4.00 13.73
CA LEU A 147 4.41 5.45 13.55
C LEU A 147 4.55 6.14 14.92
N LYS A 148 5.66 6.83 15.20
CA LYS A 148 5.91 7.64 16.42
C LYS A 148 6.09 9.12 16.06
N LEU A 149 5.59 9.99 16.92
CA LEU A 149 5.77 11.45 16.87
C LEU A 149 6.92 11.87 17.79
#